data_AF-A0A938I7E4-F1
#
_entry.id   AF-A0A938I7E4-F1
#
_cell.length_a   1.000
_cell.length_b   1.000
_cell.length_c   1.000
_cell.angle_alpha   90.00
_cell.angle_beta   90.00
_cell.angle_gamma   90.00
#
_symmetry.space_group_name_H-M   'P 1'
#
loop_
_entity.id
_entity.type
_entity.pdbx_description
1 polymer ?
#
loop_
_entity_poly.entity_id
_entity_poly.type
_entity_poly.pdbx_seq_one_letter_code
_entity_poly.pdbx_strand_id
1 'polypeptide(L)'
;MSPLVLGTRELARVERLTPYARRMLELAGGHALRLHARAVCPEHLLWQLMRDEDGAAHRAVVHAFADPDSIAAEVLALSEGLLVVGSGVSLPFSVRAVRALFAARALADADGAAEVAPGQLLEAACGELPAELGLVPATLRRLDAPIRIDPGAGDGLFRGYGQPARRVLGSSCKLAHRLGRTSIAPAHLVLSALEIEPALTERFGIGALRARAALAGHDDDPTEPVERAIGLDPSFDALFDGMARDADTLELLAAYLARGGAEVQALLKRQRVTPAMVERSRALYQDP
;
A
#
# COMPACT_ATOMS: atom_id res chain seq x y z
N MET A 1 10.76 -1.54 -17.05
CA MET A 1 10.66 -0.21 -17.69
C MET A 1 9.85 0.67 -16.73
N SER A 2 9.65 1.98 -16.98
CA SER A 2 8.73 2.74 -16.11
C SER A 2 7.30 2.20 -16.31
N PRO A 3 6.57 1.86 -15.23
CA PRO A 3 5.19 1.36 -15.36
C PRO A 3 4.20 2.48 -15.73
N LEU A 4 4.62 3.75 -15.59
CA LEU A 4 3.78 4.90 -15.82
C LEU A 4 3.54 5.13 -17.31
N VAL A 5 2.27 5.09 -17.72
CA VAL A 5 1.83 5.37 -19.09
C VAL A 5 0.93 6.59 -19.08
N LEU A 6 1.31 7.62 -19.83
CA LEU A 6 0.64 8.92 -19.85
C LEU A 6 -0.07 9.14 -21.18
N GLY A 7 -1.33 9.60 -21.12
CA GLY A 7 -2.02 10.16 -22.27
C GLY A 7 -1.46 11.53 -22.65
N THR A 8 -1.79 12.02 -23.85
CA THR A 8 -1.24 13.28 -24.40
C THR A 8 -1.40 14.48 -23.46
N ARG A 9 -2.56 14.61 -22.80
CA ARG A 9 -2.84 15.71 -21.87
C ARG A 9 -2.00 15.62 -20.59
N GLU A 10 -1.80 14.41 -20.08
CA GLU A 10 -0.99 14.17 -18.87
C GLU A 10 0.48 14.41 -19.17
N LEU A 11 0.96 13.90 -20.31
CA LEU A 11 2.33 14.11 -20.79
C LEU A 11 2.67 15.60 -20.86
N ALA A 12 1.81 16.41 -21.47
CA ALA A 12 2.03 17.86 -21.59
C ALA A 12 2.15 18.57 -20.22
N ARG A 13 1.52 18.04 -19.16
CA ARG A 13 1.66 18.57 -17.79
C ARG A 13 2.94 18.07 -17.13
N VAL A 14 3.22 16.78 -17.24
CA VAL A 14 4.42 16.14 -16.68
C VAL A 14 5.70 16.73 -17.32
N GLU A 15 5.66 17.10 -18.59
CA GLU A 15 6.75 17.81 -19.28
C GLU A 15 7.10 19.17 -18.65
N ARG A 16 6.17 19.78 -17.90
CA ARG A 16 6.43 21.03 -17.16
C ARG A 16 7.19 20.80 -15.87
N LEU A 17 7.30 19.56 -15.39
CA LEU A 17 8.12 19.24 -14.22
C LEU A 17 9.60 19.21 -14.59
N THR A 18 10.49 19.47 -13.64
CA THR A 18 11.92 19.21 -13.82
C THR A 18 12.17 17.70 -14.08
N PRO A 19 13.30 17.32 -14.69
CA PRO A 19 13.67 15.91 -14.83
C PRO A 19 13.64 15.14 -13.51
N TYR A 20 14.07 15.78 -12.42
CA TYR A 20 14.07 15.19 -11.08
C TYR A 20 12.65 14.96 -10.55
N ALA A 21 11.77 15.97 -10.64
CA ALA A 21 10.38 15.85 -10.23
C ALA A 21 9.61 14.81 -11.08
N ARG A 22 9.91 14.68 -12.38
CA ARG A 22 9.37 13.58 -13.22
C ARG A 22 9.80 12.22 -12.72
N ARG A 23 11.07 12.06 -12.32
CA ARG A 23 11.58 10.80 -11.75
C ARG A 23 10.82 10.42 -10.47
N MET A 24 10.47 11.39 -9.63
CA MET A 24 9.64 11.13 -8.44
C MET A 24 8.25 10.61 -8.81
N LEU A 25 7.64 11.14 -9.87
CA LEU A 25 6.37 10.63 -10.37
C LEU A 25 6.48 9.20 -10.94
N GLU A 26 7.58 8.88 -11.64
CA GLU A 26 7.85 7.51 -12.11
C GLU A 26 7.99 6.52 -10.94
N LEU A 27 8.73 6.90 -9.91
CA LEU A 27 8.89 6.10 -8.68
C LEU A 27 7.55 5.92 -7.95
N ALA A 28 6.71 6.96 -7.92
CA ALA A 28 5.35 6.88 -7.40
C ALA A 28 4.49 5.86 -8.16
N GLY A 29 4.71 5.69 -9.47
CA GLY A 29 4.09 4.61 -10.25
C GLY A 29 4.48 3.21 -9.76
N GLY A 30 5.77 3.00 -9.45
CA GLY A 30 6.24 1.77 -8.83
C GLY A 30 5.65 1.54 -7.42
N HIS A 31 5.52 2.60 -6.62
CA HIS A 31 4.87 2.54 -5.32
C HIS A 31 3.38 2.16 -5.43
N ALA A 32 2.64 2.80 -6.34
CA ALA A 32 1.23 2.48 -6.61
C ALA A 32 1.03 1.01 -7.01
N LEU A 33 1.93 0.44 -7.81
CA LEU A 33 1.90 -0.99 -8.15
C LEU A 33 2.09 -1.89 -6.93
N ARG A 34 3.02 -1.55 -6.03
CA ARG A 34 3.23 -2.27 -4.76
C ARG A 34 2.02 -2.17 -3.82
N LEU A 35 1.26 -1.09 -3.88
CA LEU A 35 -0.01 -0.96 -3.17
C LEU A 35 -1.17 -1.65 -3.89
N HIS A 36 -0.95 -2.24 -5.07
CA HIS A 36 -2.01 -2.80 -5.91
C HIS A 36 -3.07 -1.76 -6.33
N ALA A 37 -2.70 -0.49 -6.40
CA ALA A 37 -3.58 0.62 -6.79
C ALA A 37 -3.91 0.58 -8.28
N ARG A 38 -5.07 1.09 -8.70
CA ARG A 38 -5.47 1.04 -10.11
C ARG A 38 -4.75 2.07 -10.96
N ALA A 39 -4.58 3.26 -10.40
CA ALA A 39 -3.91 4.40 -10.98
C ALA A 39 -2.92 4.98 -9.96
N VAL A 40 -2.01 5.83 -10.44
CA VAL A 40 -1.20 6.65 -9.56
C VAL A 40 -2.06 7.83 -9.11
N CYS A 41 -2.36 7.95 -7.82
CA CYS A 41 -2.95 9.14 -7.23
C CYS A 41 -1.88 10.11 -6.66
N PRO A 42 -2.23 11.37 -6.38
CA PRO A 42 -1.35 12.35 -5.74
C PRO A 42 -0.70 11.87 -4.45
N GLU A 43 -1.38 11.06 -3.64
CA GLU A 43 -0.84 10.54 -2.38
C GLU A 43 0.39 9.66 -2.62
N HIS A 44 0.42 8.85 -3.69
CA HIS A 44 1.62 8.07 -4.03
C HIS A 44 2.82 8.96 -4.36
N LEU A 45 2.60 10.09 -5.05
CA LEU A 45 3.65 11.05 -5.33
C LEU A 45 4.12 11.75 -4.05
N LEU A 46 3.21 12.21 -3.19
CA LEU A 46 3.60 12.86 -1.95
C LEU A 46 4.35 11.90 -1.02
N TRP A 47 3.93 10.64 -0.96
CA TRP A 47 4.67 9.58 -0.24
C TRP A 47 6.10 9.47 -0.76
N GLN A 48 6.26 9.45 -2.08
CA GLN A 48 7.59 9.37 -2.71
C GLN A 48 8.44 10.61 -2.43
N LEU A 49 7.86 11.81 -2.45
CA LEU A 49 8.57 13.06 -2.09
C LEU A 49 9.04 13.04 -0.62
N MET A 50 8.24 12.49 0.30
CA MET A 50 8.64 12.39 1.71
C MET A 50 9.69 11.29 1.95
N ARG A 51 9.83 10.34 1.03
CA ARG A 51 10.82 9.26 1.13
C ARG A 51 12.15 9.56 0.45
N ASP A 52 12.20 10.66 -0.30
CA ASP A 52 13.36 11.09 -1.07
C ASP A 52 14.22 12.09 -0.28
N GLU A 53 15.18 11.58 0.51
CA GLU A 53 16.00 12.41 1.43
C GLU A 53 16.85 13.47 0.70
N ASP A 54 17.18 13.24 -0.57
CA ASP A 54 17.94 14.16 -1.42
C ASP A 54 17.08 15.30 -1.99
N GLY A 55 15.77 15.09 -2.10
CA GLY A 55 14.83 16.02 -2.70
C GLY A 55 14.66 17.31 -1.91
N ALA A 56 14.48 18.44 -2.59
CA ALA A 56 14.30 19.72 -1.93
C ALA A 56 13.04 19.77 -1.05
N ALA A 57 11.95 19.10 -1.47
CA ALA A 57 10.72 18.97 -0.69
C ALA A 57 10.96 18.29 0.68
N HIS A 58 11.62 17.14 0.70
CA HIS A 58 11.94 16.42 1.93
C HIS A 58 12.79 17.29 2.86
N ARG A 59 13.88 17.86 2.34
CA ARG A 59 14.80 18.68 3.14
C ARG A 59 14.12 19.94 3.70
N ALA A 60 13.18 20.54 2.96
CA ALA A 60 12.38 21.65 3.47
C ALA A 60 11.45 21.25 4.63
N VAL A 61 10.83 20.07 4.56
CA VAL A 61 10.01 19.52 5.65
C VAL A 61 10.86 19.28 6.89
N VAL A 62 12.03 18.63 6.74
CA VAL A 62 12.99 18.41 7.85
C VAL A 62 13.44 19.73 8.46
N HIS A 63 13.79 20.72 7.63
CA HIS A 63 14.21 22.04 8.09
C HIS A 63 13.14 22.76 8.92
N ALA A 64 11.86 22.45 8.67
CA ALA A 64 10.74 22.98 9.43
C ALA A 64 10.46 22.23 10.74
N PHE A 65 11.33 21.28 11.11
CA PHE A 65 11.16 20.37 12.26
C PHE A 65 9.92 19.48 12.15
N ALA A 66 9.40 19.28 10.93
CA ALA A 66 8.41 18.26 10.64
C ALA A 66 9.11 16.93 10.36
N ASP A 67 8.42 15.82 10.60
CA ASP A 67 8.94 14.47 10.37
C ASP A 67 8.37 13.90 9.06
N PRO A 68 9.19 13.75 7.99
CA PRO A 68 8.76 13.14 6.75
C PRO A 68 8.25 11.72 6.92
N ASP A 69 8.73 10.95 7.90
CA ASP A 69 8.28 9.58 8.15
C ASP A 69 6.84 9.54 8.66
N SER A 70 6.54 10.41 9.63
CA SER A 70 5.18 10.62 10.10
C SER A 70 4.25 11.06 8.96
N ILE A 71 4.66 11.99 8.10
CA ILE A 71 3.85 12.40 6.94
C ILE A 71 3.65 11.21 5.99
N ALA A 72 4.72 10.49 5.63
CA ALA A 72 4.64 9.35 4.72
C ALA A 72 3.71 8.25 5.26
N ALA A 73 3.75 7.95 6.55
CA ALA A 73 2.87 6.97 7.18
C ALA A 73 1.39 7.36 7.09
N GLU A 74 1.07 8.65 7.28
CA GLU A 74 -0.29 9.15 7.16
C GLU A 74 -0.75 9.25 5.70
N VAL A 75 0.11 9.69 4.79
CA VAL A 75 -0.17 9.69 3.34
C VAL A 75 -0.42 8.28 2.82
N LEU A 76 0.33 7.28 3.30
CA LEU A 76 0.10 5.87 2.95
C LEU A 76 -1.32 5.43 3.34
N ALA A 77 -1.83 5.87 4.49
CA ALA A 77 -3.19 5.56 4.93
C ALA A 77 -4.29 6.23 4.06
N LEU A 78 -3.96 7.34 3.40
CA LEU A 78 -4.84 8.05 2.45
C LEU A 78 -4.71 7.54 1.01
N SER A 79 -3.67 6.76 0.71
CA SER A 79 -3.36 6.31 -0.64
C SER A 79 -4.37 5.27 -1.13
N GLU A 80 -4.66 5.30 -2.44
CA GLU A 80 -5.42 4.23 -3.07
C GLU A 80 -4.60 2.92 -3.03
N GLY A 81 -5.25 1.79 -2.74
CA GLY A 81 -4.60 0.49 -2.82
C GLY A 81 -5.28 -0.58 -1.97
N LEU A 82 -4.58 -1.70 -1.81
CA LEU A 82 -4.96 -2.80 -0.93
C LEU A 82 -4.08 -2.75 0.32
N LEU A 83 -4.60 -2.10 1.36
CA LEU A 83 -3.95 -1.95 2.65
C LEU A 83 -4.93 -2.17 3.80
N VAL A 84 -4.38 -2.48 4.97
CA VAL A 84 -5.12 -2.36 6.24
C VAL A 84 -4.79 -1.00 6.82
N VAL A 85 -5.81 -0.15 6.97
CA VAL A 85 -5.70 1.13 7.67
C VAL A 85 -6.14 0.94 9.12
N GLY A 86 -5.22 1.18 10.06
CA GLY A 86 -5.47 1.07 11.49
C GLY A 86 -5.07 2.32 12.25
N SER A 87 -5.57 2.50 13.47
CA SER A 87 -5.35 3.70 14.29
C SER A 87 -3.89 3.93 14.74
N GLY A 88 -2.98 3.01 14.46
CA GLY A 88 -1.56 3.16 14.78
C GLY A 88 -0.59 2.65 13.72
N VAL A 89 -1.06 1.85 12.76
CA VAL A 89 -0.24 1.39 11.64
C VAL A 89 -1.11 1.09 10.44
N SER A 90 -0.60 1.49 9.28
CA SER A 90 -1.15 1.15 7.98
C SER A 90 -0.08 0.40 7.18
N LEU A 91 -0.39 -0.81 6.73
CA LEU A 91 0.50 -1.60 5.87
C LEU A 91 -0.27 -2.11 4.65
N PRO A 92 0.35 -2.10 3.46
CA PRO A 92 -0.17 -2.79 2.29
C PRO A 92 -0.08 -4.30 2.45
N PHE A 93 -0.83 -5.02 1.62
CA PHE A 93 -0.62 -6.44 1.40
C PHE A 93 0.51 -6.67 0.39
N SER A 94 1.30 -7.72 0.61
CA SER A 94 2.23 -8.24 -0.38
C SER A 94 1.51 -8.93 -1.54
N VAL A 95 2.23 -9.23 -2.62
CA VAL A 95 1.67 -9.87 -3.83
C VAL A 95 1.03 -11.22 -3.51
N ARG A 96 1.72 -12.08 -2.77
CA ARG A 96 1.19 -13.40 -2.40
C ARG A 96 0.06 -13.29 -1.39
N ALA A 97 0.09 -12.29 -0.50
CA ALA A 97 -1.04 -12.05 0.38
C ALA A 97 -2.28 -11.59 -0.40
N VAL A 98 -2.14 -10.73 -1.41
CA VAL A 98 -3.27 -10.35 -2.28
C VAL A 98 -3.84 -11.58 -2.98
N ARG A 99 -3.00 -12.46 -3.53
CA ARG A 99 -3.47 -13.74 -4.10
C ARG A 99 -4.26 -14.56 -3.08
N ALA A 100 -3.74 -14.69 -1.85
CA ALA A 100 -4.44 -15.38 -0.77
C ALA A 100 -5.80 -14.73 -0.45
N LEU A 101 -5.93 -13.40 -0.47
CA LEU A 101 -7.21 -12.73 -0.24
C LEU A 101 -8.25 -13.05 -1.32
N PHE A 102 -7.86 -13.07 -2.59
CA PHE A 102 -8.76 -13.44 -3.69
C PHE A 102 -9.09 -14.94 -3.67
N ALA A 103 -8.12 -15.80 -3.37
CA ALA A 103 -8.35 -17.23 -3.20
C ALA A 103 -9.27 -17.53 -2.00
N ALA A 104 -9.14 -16.81 -0.89
CA ALA A 104 -10.04 -16.95 0.27
C ALA A 104 -11.50 -16.62 -0.07
N ARG A 105 -11.72 -15.62 -0.94
CA ARG A 105 -13.06 -15.36 -1.51
C ARG A 105 -13.55 -16.54 -2.32
N ALA A 106 -12.74 -17.02 -3.26
CA ALA A 106 -13.14 -18.15 -4.12
C ALA A 106 -13.44 -19.41 -3.30
N LEU A 107 -12.69 -19.66 -2.23
CA LEU A 107 -12.96 -20.74 -1.28
C LEU A 107 -14.29 -20.53 -0.55
N ALA A 108 -14.60 -19.31 -0.11
CA ALA A 108 -15.88 -19.01 0.54
C ALA A 108 -17.05 -19.20 -0.43
N ASP A 109 -16.91 -18.75 -1.68
CA ASP A 109 -17.92 -18.95 -2.74
C ASP A 109 -18.12 -20.45 -3.03
N ALA A 110 -17.04 -21.23 -3.13
CA ALA A 110 -17.08 -22.67 -3.33
C ALA A 110 -17.71 -23.42 -2.13
N ASP A 111 -17.54 -22.89 -0.92
CA ASP A 111 -18.18 -23.38 0.30
C ASP A 111 -19.66 -22.96 0.41
N GLY A 112 -20.16 -22.10 -0.49
CA GLY A 112 -21.48 -21.48 -0.37
C GLY A 112 -21.61 -20.58 0.87
N ALA A 113 -20.49 -20.08 1.39
CA ALA A 113 -20.45 -19.26 2.59
C ALA A 113 -20.93 -17.83 2.31
N ALA A 114 -21.72 -17.27 3.22
CA ALA A 114 -22.20 -15.89 3.11
C ALA A 114 -21.08 -14.85 3.25
N GLU A 115 -19.99 -15.21 3.94
CA GLU A 115 -18.84 -14.37 4.18
C GLU A 115 -17.55 -15.20 4.23
N VAL A 116 -16.42 -14.56 3.94
CA VAL A 116 -15.08 -15.15 4.12
C VAL A 116 -14.80 -15.25 5.62
N ALA A 117 -14.51 -16.46 6.09
CA ALA A 117 -14.14 -16.77 7.47
C ALA A 117 -12.61 -16.99 7.60
N PRO A 118 -12.07 -17.00 8.84
CA PRO A 118 -10.65 -17.23 9.09
C PRO A 118 -10.13 -18.54 8.50
N GLY A 119 -10.96 -19.58 8.43
CA GLY A 119 -10.59 -20.86 7.82
C GLY A 119 -10.23 -20.76 6.33
N GLN A 120 -11.01 -20.03 5.52
CA GLN A 120 -10.66 -19.83 4.11
C GLN A 120 -9.44 -18.92 3.93
N LEU A 121 -9.28 -17.92 4.81
CA LEU A 121 -8.06 -17.09 4.82
C LEU A 121 -6.81 -17.90 5.14
N LEU A 122 -6.88 -18.76 6.16
CA LEU A 122 -5.80 -19.65 6.54
C LEU A 122 -5.44 -20.61 5.40
N GLU A 123 -6.45 -21.27 4.82
CA GLU A 123 -6.28 -22.21 3.71
C GLU A 123 -5.60 -21.54 2.51
N ALA A 124 -6.10 -20.39 2.09
CA ALA A 124 -5.54 -19.63 0.97
C ALA A 124 -4.11 -19.13 1.27
N ALA A 125 -3.87 -18.60 2.47
CA ALA A 125 -2.55 -18.09 2.85
C ALA A 125 -1.50 -19.21 2.95
N CYS A 126 -1.87 -20.40 3.45
CA CYS A 126 -1.00 -21.57 3.42
C CYS A 126 -0.67 -22.01 1.99
N GLY A 127 -1.61 -21.85 1.03
CA GLY A 127 -1.40 -22.18 -0.38
C GLY A 127 -0.35 -21.28 -1.05
N GLU A 128 -0.19 -20.09 -0.49
CA GLU A 128 0.77 -19.08 -0.87
C GLU A 128 2.07 -19.14 -0.05
N LEU A 129 2.35 -20.19 0.72
CA LEU A 129 3.65 -20.40 1.37
C LEU A 129 4.55 -21.31 0.53
N PRO A 130 5.89 -21.17 0.59
CA PRO A 130 6.81 -22.12 -0.02
C PRO A 130 6.55 -23.54 0.51
N ALA A 131 6.53 -24.53 -0.40
CA ALA A 131 6.17 -25.90 -0.06
C ALA A 131 7.17 -26.54 0.93
N GLU A 132 8.42 -26.08 0.91
CA GLU A 132 9.53 -26.56 1.71
C GLU A 132 9.33 -26.30 3.22
N LEU A 133 8.46 -25.34 3.58
CA LEU A 133 8.16 -25.02 4.98
C LEU A 133 7.33 -26.10 5.67
N GLY A 134 6.78 -27.08 4.93
CA GLY A 134 6.03 -28.20 5.50
C GLY A 134 4.75 -27.76 6.25
N LEU A 135 4.24 -26.57 5.93
CA LEU A 135 3.03 -25.98 6.48
C LEU A 135 1.81 -26.13 5.56
N VAL A 136 1.95 -26.85 4.45
CA VAL A 136 0.84 -27.12 3.54
C VAL A 136 -0.01 -28.24 4.15
N PRO A 137 -1.26 -27.97 4.58
CA PRO A 137 -2.17 -29.01 5.06
C PRO A 137 -2.44 -30.04 3.95
N ALA A 138 -2.63 -31.30 4.33
CA ALA A 138 -2.94 -32.37 3.37
C ALA A 138 -4.26 -32.16 2.61
N THR A 139 -5.17 -31.35 3.17
CA THR A 139 -6.51 -31.06 2.64
C THR A 139 -6.61 -29.72 1.91
N LEU A 140 -5.48 -29.05 1.63
CA LEU A 140 -5.48 -27.72 1.05
C LEU A 140 -6.05 -27.72 -0.38
N ARG A 141 -7.15 -27.00 -0.59
CA ARG A 141 -7.68 -26.73 -1.92
C ARG A 141 -6.90 -25.60 -2.56
N ARG A 142 -6.39 -25.84 -3.77
CA ARG A 142 -5.80 -24.79 -4.60
C ARG A 142 -6.85 -24.32 -5.59
N LEU A 143 -7.31 -23.08 -5.40
CA LEU A 143 -8.17 -22.39 -6.34
C LEU A 143 -7.39 -21.26 -6.98
N ASP A 144 -7.18 -21.33 -8.30
CA ASP A 144 -6.64 -20.22 -9.07
C ASP A 144 -7.73 -19.15 -9.22
N ALA A 145 -7.77 -18.22 -8.27
CA ALA A 145 -8.72 -17.12 -8.28
C ALA A 145 -8.16 -15.94 -9.10
N PRO A 146 -8.88 -15.43 -10.11
CA PRO A 146 -8.43 -14.24 -10.83
C PRO A 146 -8.45 -13.03 -9.90
N ILE A 147 -7.33 -12.29 -9.85
CA ILE A 147 -7.25 -11.01 -9.14
C ILE A 147 -8.07 -9.97 -9.91
N ARG A 148 -9.22 -9.58 -9.35
CA ARG A 148 -10.12 -8.57 -9.95
C ARG A 148 -10.33 -7.41 -8.99
N ILE A 149 -9.68 -6.29 -9.26
CA ILE A 149 -9.84 -5.07 -8.47
C ILE A 149 -10.97 -4.23 -9.12
N ASP A 150 -12.24 -4.55 -8.83
CA ASP A 150 -13.44 -3.98 -9.50
C ASP A 150 -13.75 -2.50 -9.11
N PRO A 151 -13.66 -1.52 -10.03
CA PRO A 151 -13.91 -0.11 -9.74
C PRO A 151 -15.38 0.25 -9.49
N GLY A 152 -16.32 -0.52 -10.03
CA GLY A 152 -17.75 -0.25 -9.93
C GLY A 152 -18.42 -0.94 -8.74
N ALA A 153 -17.71 -1.82 -8.04
CA ALA A 153 -18.29 -2.67 -6.99
C ALA A 153 -18.77 -1.90 -5.74
N GLY A 154 -18.52 -0.59 -5.63
CA GLY A 154 -19.02 0.28 -4.55
C GLY A 154 -18.53 -0.06 -3.14
N ASP A 155 -17.93 -1.22 -2.96
CA ASP A 155 -17.62 -1.81 -1.68
C ASP A 155 -16.32 -2.61 -1.84
N GLY A 156 -15.22 -2.08 -1.31
CA GLY A 156 -13.86 -2.58 -1.53
C GLY A 156 -13.65 -4.07 -1.21
N LEU A 157 -12.47 -4.61 -1.56
CA LEU A 157 -12.10 -6.04 -1.49
C LEU A 157 -12.61 -6.78 -0.24
N PHE A 158 -12.62 -6.12 0.92
CA PHE A 158 -13.02 -6.67 2.21
C PHE A 158 -14.53 -6.67 2.48
N ARG A 159 -15.37 -6.23 1.54
CA ARG A 159 -16.82 -6.42 1.60
C ARG A 159 -17.13 -7.91 1.61
N GLY A 160 -17.96 -8.43 2.51
CA GLY A 160 -18.21 -9.87 2.62
C GLY A 160 -17.06 -10.66 3.25
N TYR A 161 -16.06 -10.00 3.85
CA TYR A 161 -15.22 -10.66 4.86
C TYR A 161 -15.92 -10.53 6.21
N GLY A 162 -16.09 -11.66 6.90
CA GLY A 162 -16.74 -11.70 8.20
C GLY A 162 -15.95 -10.99 9.28
N GLN A 163 -16.59 -10.69 10.40
CA GLN A 163 -15.94 -10.01 11.53
C GLN A 163 -14.68 -10.75 12.03
N PRO A 164 -14.68 -12.08 12.21
CA PRO A 164 -13.47 -12.81 12.58
C PRO A 164 -12.36 -12.69 11.53
N ALA A 165 -12.68 -12.78 10.24
CA ALA A 165 -11.71 -12.63 9.15
C ALA A 165 -11.11 -11.22 9.10
N ARG A 166 -11.91 -10.17 9.31
CA ARG A 166 -11.40 -8.79 9.42
C ARG A 166 -10.47 -8.60 10.62
N ARG A 167 -10.73 -9.27 11.75
CA ARG A 167 -9.80 -9.30 12.88
C ARG A 167 -8.47 -9.97 12.49
N VAL A 168 -8.48 -11.01 11.65
CA VAL A 168 -7.25 -11.63 11.11
C VAL A 168 -6.44 -10.61 10.33
N LEU A 169 -7.06 -9.84 9.43
CA LEU A 169 -6.36 -8.80 8.66
C LEU A 169 -5.73 -7.74 9.57
N GLY A 170 -6.50 -7.22 10.53
CA GLY A 170 -6.02 -6.24 11.51
C GLY A 170 -4.89 -6.75 12.41
N SER A 171 -4.98 -8.00 12.86
CA SER A 171 -3.93 -8.65 13.66
C SER A 171 -2.68 -8.90 12.82
N SER A 172 -2.84 -9.28 11.55
CA SER A 172 -1.73 -9.52 10.62
C SER A 172 -0.95 -8.24 10.33
N CYS A 173 -1.65 -7.11 10.17
CA CYS A 173 -1.04 -5.78 10.05
C CYS A 173 -0.17 -5.45 11.27
N LYS A 174 -0.73 -5.61 12.48
CA LYS A 174 0.01 -5.37 13.73
C LYS A 174 1.19 -6.32 13.91
N LEU A 175 1.05 -7.58 13.51
CA LEU A 175 2.10 -8.58 13.59
C LEU A 175 3.26 -8.24 12.63
N ALA A 176 2.96 -7.97 11.36
CA ALA A 176 3.94 -7.56 10.35
C ALA A 176 4.73 -6.34 10.81
N HIS A 177 4.03 -5.32 11.33
CA HIS A 177 4.67 -4.13 11.86
C HIS A 177 5.60 -4.43 13.06
N ARG A 178 5.16 -5.23 14.03
CA ARG A 178 6.00 -5.64 15.17
C ARG A 178 7.25 -6.41 14.75
N LEU A 179 7.19 -7.11 13.63
CA LEU A 179 8.32 -7.84 13.03
C LEU A 179 9.19 -6.95 12.14
N GLY A 180 8.90 -5.65 12.03
CA GLY A 180 9.66 -4.71 11.21
C GLY A 180 9.42 -4.89 9.70
N ARG A 181 8.29 -5.49 9.30
CA ARG A 181 7.92 -5.68 7.90
C ARG A 181 7.16 -4.48 7.35
N THR A 182 7.35 -4.24 6.05
CA THR A 182 6.70 -3.14 5.31
C THR A 182 5.44 -3.57 4.59
N SER A 183 5.09 -4.86 4.63
CA SER A 183 3.86 -5.39 4.05
C SER A 183 3.33 -6.59 4.83
N ILE A 184 2.03 -6.86 4.65
CA ILE A 184 1.37 -8.04 5.20
C ILE A 184 1.59 -9.21 4.23
N ALA A 185 2.47 -10.13 4.61
CA ALA A 185 2.72 -11.41 3.92
C ALA A 185 1.74 -12.55 4.31
N PRO A 186 1.65 -13.63 3.51
CA PRO A 186 0.83 -14.81 3.84
C PRO A 186 1.14 -15.40 5.22
N ALA A 187 2.40 -15.39 5.64
CA ALA A 187 2.83 -15.84 6.96
C ALA A 187 2.05 -15.16 8.10
N HIS A 188 1.84 -13.84 8.01
CA HIS A 188 1.10 -13.08 9.02
C HIS A 188 -0.37 -13.46 9.08
N LEU A 189 -0.98 -13.73 7.92
CA LEU A 189 -2.36 -14.19 7.81
C LEU A 189 -2.53 -15.57 8.45
N VAL A 190 -1.61 -16.50 8.17
CA VAL A 190 -1.60 -17.86 8.77
C VAL A 190 -1.51 -17.79 10.29
N LEU A 191 -0.52 -17.06 10.82
CA LEU A 191 -0.32 -16.93 12.27
C LEU A 191 -1.52 -16.27 12.95
N SER A 192 -2.03 -15.18 12.38
CA SER A 192 -3.17 -14.45 12.96
C SER A 192 -4.47 -15.25 12.91
N ALA A 193 -4.71 -16.03 11.84
CA ALA A 193 -5.89 -16.87 11.73
C ALA A 193 -5.91 -17.97 12.80
N LEU A 194 -4.77 -18.65 13.00
CA LEU A 194 -4.63 -19.70 14.02
C LEU A 194 -4.74 -19.14 15.46
N GLU A 195 -4.30 -17.90 15.69
CA GLU A 195 -4.46 -17.24 16.99
C GLU A 195 -5.90 -16.79 17.27
N ILE A 196 -6.61 -16.28 16.25
CA ILE A 196 -7.98 -15.78 16.39
C ILE A 196 -9.01 -16.91 16.48
N GLU A 197 -8.77 -18.02 15.79
CA GLU A 197 -9.66 -19.17 15.77
C GLU A 197 -8.88 -20.48 16.04
N PRO A 198 -8.59 -20.79 17.32
CA PRO A 198 -7.79 -21.96 17.68
C PRO A 198 -8.33 -23.30 17.19
N ALA A 199 -9.66 -23.39 16.98
CA ALA A 199 -10.34 -24.57 16.42
C ALA A 199 -9.85 -24.96 15.01
N LEU A 200 -9.26 -24.01 14.26
CA LEU A 200 -8.65 -24.30 12.96
C LEU A 200 -7.47 -25.28 13.07
N THR A 201 -6.85 -25.41 14.25
CA THR A 201 -5.76 -26.36 14.48
C THR A 201 -6.21 -27.80 14.20
N GLU A 202 -7.40 -28.18 14.65
CA GLU A 202 -7.95 -29.53 14.44
C GLU A 202 -8.29 -29.75 12.96
N ARG A 203 -8.88 -28.73 12.31
CA ARG A 203 -9.28 -28.79 10.91
C ARG A 203 -8.10 -28.90 9.94
N PHE A 204 -7.01 -28.18 10.19
CA PHE A 204 -5.87 -28.08 9.28
C PHE A 204 -4.64 -28.88 9.74
N GLY A 205 -4.66 -29.45 10.95
CA GLY A 205 -3.55 -30.25 11.49
C GLY A 205 -2.28 -29.44 11.80
N ILE A 206 -2.38 -28.11 11.87
CA ILE A 206 -1.26 -27.20 12.11
C ILE A 206 -1.67 -26.19 13.18
N GLY A 207 -1.00 -26.24 14.34
CA GLY A 207 -1.22 -25.29 15.43
C GLY A 207 -0.34 -24.05 15.32
N ALA A 208 -0.74 -22.97 16.00
CA ALA A 208 -0.05 -21.67 15.97
C ALA A 208 1.44 -21.76 16.35
N LEU A 209 1.81 -22.58 17.34
CA LEU A 209 3.21 -22.74 17.77
C LEU A 209 4.09 -23.34 16.67
N ARG A 210 3.60 -24.41 16.01
CA ARG A 210 4.31 -25.07 14.91
C ARG A 210 4.42 -24.13 13.70
N ALA A 211 3.33 -23.44 13.36
CA ALA A 211 3.33 -22.44 12.29
C ALA A 211 4.37 -21.34 12.56
N ARG A 212 4.41 -20.80 13.79
CA ARG A 212 5.38 -19.77 14.17
C ARG A 212 6.82 -20.24 14.07
N ALA A 213 7.10 -21.46 14.52
CA ALA A 213 8.44 -22.04 14.42
C ALA A 213 8.89 -22.20 12.96
N ALA A 214 8.00 -22.70 12.09
CA ALA A 214 8.32 -22.90 10.68
C ALA A 214 8.40 -21.59 9.86
N LEU A 215 7.66 -20.55 10.25
CA LEU A 215 7.67 -19.23 9.60
C LEU A 215 8.74 -18.28 10.13
N ALA A 216 9.47 -18.66 11.18
CA ALA A 216 10.50 -17.80 11.75
C ALA A 216 11.60 -17.50 10.71
N GLY A 217 11.77 -16.22 10.36
CA GLY A 217 12.72 -15.81 9.31
C GLY A 217 12.20 -15.99 7.88
N HIS A 218 10.98 -16.51 7.71
CA HIS A 218 10.28 -16.71 6.44
C HIS A 218 8.93 -16.00 6.43
N ASP A 219 8.82 -14.91 7.21
CA ASP A 219 7.58 -14.16 7.41
C ASP A 219 7.39 -13.00 6.42
N ASP A 220 8.35 -12.74 5.54
CA ASP A 220 8.27 -11.71 4.49
C ASP A 220 7.85 -12.30 3.13
N ASP A 221 7.44 -11.44 2.21
CA ASP A 221 7.15 -11.80 0.82
C ASP A 221 7.89 -10.85 -0.15
N PRO A 222 9.04 -11.28 -0.70
CA PRO A 222 9.82 -10.47 -1.64
C PRO A 222 9.27 -10.52 -3.08
N THR A 223 8.08 -11.07 -3.31
CA THR A 223 7.50 -11.19 -4.64
C THR A 223 7.19 -9.81 -5.21
N GLU A 224 7.85 -9.45 -6.32
CA GLU A 224 7.60 -8.20 -7.02
C GLU A 224 6.20 -8.19 -7.67
N PRO A 225 5.50 -7.04 -7.68
CA PRO A 225 4.24 -6.91 -8.37
C PRO A 225 4.42 -7.13 -9.88
N VAL A 226 3.40 -7.72 -10.52
CA VAL A 226 3.41 -7.91 -11.97
C VAL A 226 3.49 -6.54 -12.65
N GLU A 227 4.50 -6.36 -13.49
CA GLU A 227 4.66 -5.13 -14.28
C GLU A 227 3.44 -4.94 -15.18
N ARG A 228 2.79 -3.78 -15.07
CA ARG A 228 1.68 -3.38 -15.93
C ARG A 228 1.67 -1.88 -16.09
N ALA A 229 1.08 -1.43 -17.19
CA ALA A 229 0.80 -0.02 -17.41
C ALA A 229 -0.13 0.52 -16.30
N ILE A 230 0.24 1.65 -15.73
CA ILE A 230 -0.57 2.41 -14.78
C ILE A 230 -0.61 3.87 -15.21
N GLY A 231 -1.80 4.46 -15.28
CA GLY A 231 -2.00 5.87 -15.62
C GLY A 231 -2.08 6.75 -14.38
N LEU A 232 -2.27 8.06 -14.57
CA LEU A 232 -2.57 8.98 -13.48
C LEU A 232 -4.07 8.98 -13.18
N ASP A 233 -4.41 9.12 -11.90
CA ASP A 233 -5.77 9.40 -11.47
C ASP A 233 -6.17 10.84 -11.85
N PRO A 234 -7.45 11.09 -12.23
CA PRO A 234 -7.91 12.43 -12.60
C PRO A 234 -7.69 13.51 -11.53
N SER A 235 -7.51 13.17 -10.25
CA SER A 235 -7.17 14.12 -9.18
C SER A 235 -5.84 14.86 -9.43
N PHE A 236 -4.94 14.33 -10.27
CA PHE A 236 -3.77 15.07 -10.74
C PHE A 236 -4.10 16.33 -11.55
N ASP A 237 -5.30 16.41 -12.15
CA ASP A 237 -5.73 17.60 -12.90
C ASP A 237 -5.70 18.85 -12.01
N ALA A 238 -6.20 18.73 -10.77
CA ALA A 238 -6.23 19.83 -9.80
C ALA A 238 -4.83 20.13 -9.25
N LEU A 239 -4.04 19.10 -8.95
CA LEU A 239 -2.68 19.28 -8.41
C LEU A 239 -1.78 20.05 -9.39
N PHE A 240 -1.78 19.64 -10.66
CA PHE A 240 -0.97 20.24 -11.72
C PHE A 240 -1.56 21.54 -12.30
N ASP A 241 -2.77 21.92 -11.91
CA ASP A 241 -3.37 23.15 -12.41
C ASP A 241 -2.52 24.39 -12.04
N GLY A 242 -2.30 25.26 -13.02
CA GLY A 242 -1.49 26.47 -12.86
C GLY A 242 0.01 26.27 -12.54
N MET A 243 0.52 25.04 -12.52
CA MET A 243 1.92 24.76 -12.16
C MET A 243 2.91 25.43 -13.11
N ALA A 244 4.01 26.01 -12.62
CA ALA A 244 5.01 26.67 -13.46
C ALA A 244 5.67 25.70 -14.47
N ARG A 245 6.41 26.25 -15.45
CA ARG A 245 7.37 25.43 -16.22
C ARG A 245 8.58 25.16 -15.32
N ASP A 246 9.21 24.02 -15.54
CA ASP A 246 10.33 23.51 -14.75
C ASP A 246 10.02 23.43 -13.25
N ALA A 247 8.80 22.98 -12.91
CA ALA A 247 8.36 22.81 -11.53
C ALA A 247 9.11 21.66 -10.86
N ASP A 248 9.81 21.99 -9.77
CA ASP A 248 10.64 21.10 -8.96
C ASP A 248 9.83 20.44 -7.82
N THR A 249 10.49 19.66 -6.95
CA THR A 249 9.79 19.02 -5.83
C THR A 249 9.24 20.01 -4.80
N LEU A 250 9.85 21.19 -4.63
CA LEU A 250 9.31 22.24 -3.75
C LEU A 250 8.03 22.85 -4.32
N GLU A 251 7.98 23.06 -5.64
CA GLU A 251 6.77 23.52 -6.32
C GLU A 251 5.65 22.47 -6.23
N LEU A 252 5.98 21.17 -6.32
CA LEU A 252 5.03 20.10 -6.05
C LEU A 252 4.50 20.17 -4.60
N LEU A 253 5.37 20.33 -3.61
CA LEU A 253 4.95 20.47 -2.20
C LEU A 253 4.05 21.70 -1.99
N ALA A 254 4.38 22.83 -2.63
CA ALA A 254 3.51 24.01 -2.64
C ALA A 254 2.14 23.73 -3.27
N ALA A 255 2.11 22.97 -4.36
CA ALA A 255 0.88 22.56 -5.02
C ALA A 255 -0.01 21.70 -4.11
N TYR A 256 0.55 20.78 -3.31
CA TYR A 256 -0.23 20.02 -2.33
C TYR A 256 -0.88 20.92 -1.28
N LEU A 257 -0.14 21.90 -0.76
CA LEU A 257 -0.67 22.86 0.22
C LEU A 257 -1.81 23.72 -0.34
N ALA A 258 -1.76 24.06 -1.63
CA ALA A 258 -2.75 24.92 -2.27
C ALA A 258 -3.95 24.16 -2.85
N ARG A 259 -3.71 22.98 -3.43
CA ARG A 259 -4.67 22.26 -4.30
C ARG A 259 -4.73 20.74 -4.07
N GLY A 260 -3.98 20.21 -3.11
CA GLY A 260 -4.11 18.80 -2.70
C GLY A 260 -5.50 18.49 -2.13
N GLY A 261 -5.83 17.21 -2.03
CA GLY A 261 -7.07 16.76 -1.39
C GLY A 261 -7.20 17.30 0.04
N ALA A 262 -8.43 17.47 0.52
CA ALA A 262 -8.70 18.10 1.82
C ALA A 262 -7.99 17.40 2.99
N GLU A 263 -7.91 16.07 2.96
CA GLU A 263 -7.22 15.27 3.99
C GLU A 263 -5.70 15.49 3.95
N VAL A 264 -5.10 15.55 2.76
CA VAL A 264 -3.67 15.84 2.57
C VAL A 264 -3.33 17.25 3.04
N GLN A 265 -4.15 18.25 2.70
CA GLN A 265 -3.95 19.62 3.18
C GLN A 265 -4.06 19.71 4.70
N ALA A 266 -5.05 19.02 5.30
CA ALA A 266 -5.20 18.96 6.75
C ALA A 266 -4.00 18.28 7.43
N LEU A 267 -3.48 17.20 6.84
CA LEU A 267 -2.27 16.50 7.28
C LEU A 267 -1.05 17.44 7.27
N LEU A 268 -0.74 18.05 6.13
CA LEU A 268 0.42 18.94 6.00
C LEU A 268 0.34 20.11 6.98
N LYS A 269 -0.86 20.70 7.15
CA LYS A 269 -1.10 21.76 8.12
C LYS A 269 -0.85 21.31 9.57
N ARG A 270 -1.34 20.11 9.96
CA ARG A 270 -1.10 19.56 11.31
C ARG A 270 0.39 19.31 11.56
N GLN A 271 1.10 18.88 10.53
CA GLN A 271 2.55 18.67 10.55
C GLN A 271 3.34 19.98 10.38
N ARG A 272 2.66 21.14 10.43
CA ARG A 272 3.24 22.49 10.34
C ARG A 272 4.00 22.79 9.03
N VAL A 273 3.75 22.00 7.99
CA VAL A 273 4.20 22.31 6.63
C VAL A 273 3.29 23.41 6.10
N THR A 274 3.85 24.58 5.80
CA THR A 274 3.07 25.78 5.43
C THR A 274 3.62 26.45 4.17
N PRO A 275 2.80 27.23 3.44
CA PRO A 275 3.28 27.94 2.25
C PRO A 275 4.46 28.87 2.55
N ALA A 276 4.43 29.58 3.67
CA ALA A 276 5.53 30.47 4.09
C ALA A 276 6.84 29.71 4.38
N MET A 277 6.74 28.46 4.86
CA MET A 277 7.90 27.59 5.08
C MET A 277 8.50 27.13 3.75
N VAL A 278 7.66 26.71 2.79
CA VAL A 278 8.12 26.34 1.44
C VAL A 278 8.83 27.52 0.79
N GLU A 279 8.25 28.72 0.87
CA GLU A 279 8.83 29.92 0.26
C GLU A 279 10.22 30.25 0.81
N ARG A 280 10.40 30.20 2.14
CA ARG A 280 11.73 30.37 2.75
C ARG A 280 12.74 29.29 2.32
N SER A 281 12.26 28.10 2.00
CA SER A 281 13.09 26.95 1.64
C SER A 281 13.64 27.03 0.22
N ARG A 282 13.00 27.79 -0.69
CA ARG A 282 13.42 27.91 -2.10
C ARG A 282 14.84 28.47 -2.28
N ALA A 283 15.30 29.30 -1.35
CA ALA A 283 16.67 29.83 -1.37
C ALA A 283 17.71 28.88 -0.76
N LEU A 284 17.26 27.84 -0.05
CA LEU A 284 18.11 26.96 0.75
C LEU A 284 18.29 25.58 0.13
N TYR A 285 17.26 25.08 -0.56
CA TYR A 285 17.24 23.74 -1.14
C TYR A 285 16.86 23.81 -2.61
N GLN A 286 17.56 23.01 -3.40
CA GLN A 286 17.30 22.78 -4.83
C GLN A 286 17.33 21.27 -5.07
N ASP A 287 16.55 20.81 -6.05
CA ASP A 287 16.63 19.42 -6.47
C ASP A 287 18.02 19.10 -7.05
N PRO A 288 18.50 17.85 -6.95
CA PRO A 288 19.75 17.40 -7.55
C PRO A 288 19.86 17.57 -9.08
#